data_AF-A0A369M625-F1
#
_entry.id   AF-A0A369M625-F1
#
_cell.length_a   1.000
_cell.length_b   1.000
_cell.length_c   1.000
_cell.angle_alpha   90.00
_cell.angle_beta   90.00
_cell.angle_gamma   90.00
#
_symmetry.space_group_name_H-M   'P 1'
#
loop_
_entity.id
_entity.type
_entity.pdbx_description
1 polymer ?
#
loop_
_entity_poly.entity_id
_entity_poly.type
_entity_poly.pdbx_seq_one_letter_code
_entity_poly.pdbx_strand_id
1 'polypeptide(L)'
;MIEVLWHGRGGQGAFTAARLLGAAASMADGRHALAFPSFGPERRGAPMRAFTKMDDVPIGDRSAVAQADYVVYLDDTLLGDGWECELKPGGLVLANSTRTFDDPRIVALDADGISTAVLGRPIPNTVFLGALAALCDRVELADVEEAVRQYMPAKLHAKNIEIVQAAREAVSRRDEGGSARRPERVEQAEGSPVASAENTATAPQRPASRIPTLRSGALDPAEFAHSTCFEGGYLTVKNAGWRNIRPVIDAAVCTGCLQCYLYCPDGAVYKTSRSDAVNEGSCGASDCSESFPKRASAREESLELQDGVPHEAAASGRSAVRQNGGIEIDYDFCKGCGVCAKACRFGAITMIPESEADAR
;
A
#
# COMPACT_ATOMS: atom_id res chain seq x y z
N MET A 1 5.15 -24.46 -16.58
CA MET A 1 4.69 -23.59 -15.49
C MET A 1 4.49 -22.15 -15.94
N ILE A 2 3.28 -21.63 -15.73
CA ILE A 2 2.95 -20.19 -15.79
C ILE A 2 2.98 -19.64 -14.36
N GLU A 3 3.62 -18.50 -14.16
CA GLU A 3 3.76 -17.85 -12.86
C GLU A 3 3.19 -16.44 -12.88
N VAL A 4 2.45 -16.09 -11.83
CA VAL A 4 1.88 -14.77 -11.60
C VAL A 4 2.39 -14.23 -10.27
N LEU A 5 3.00 -13.04 -10.32
CA LEU A 5 3.47 -12.30 -9.16
C LEU A 5 2.51 -11.15 -8.88
N TRP A 6 1.98 -11.09 -7.66
CA TRP A 6 1.00 -10.09 -7.26
C TRP A 6 1.64 -9.12 -6.27
N HIS A 7 1.73 -7.85 -6.63
CA HIS A 7 2.09 -6.74 -5.76
C HIS A 7 0.81 -6.06 -5.28
N GLY A 8 0.67 -5.92 -3.97
CA GLY A 8 -0.44 -5.20 -3.38
C GLY A 8 -0.11 -4.71 -1.98
N ARG A 9 -1.09 -4.06 -1.36
CA ARG A 9 -1.01 -3.64 0.04
C ARG A 9 -1.88 -4.53 0.91
N GLY A 10 -1.49 -4.68 2.17
CA GLY A 10 -2.30 -5.37 3.18
C GLY A 10 -3.72 -4.78 3.21
N GLY A 11 -4.71 -5.59 2.84
CA GLY A 11 -6.13 -5.19 2.75
C GLY A 11 -6.69 -4.98 1.33
N GLN A 12 -5.85 -4.90 0.28
CA GLN A 12 -6.31 -4.76 -1.12
C GLN A 12 -6.76 -6.08 -1.76
N GLY A 13 -6.47 -7.22 -1.12
CA GLY A 13 -6.96 -8.53 -1.57
C GLY A 13 -6.09 -9.21 -2.63
N ALA A 14 -4.80 -8.87 -2.76
CA ALA A 14 -3.85 -9.54 -3.64
C ALA A 14 -3.78 -11.05 -3.41
N PHE A 15 -3.67 -11.50 -2.16
CA PHE A 15 -3.67 -12.94 -1.87
C PHE A 15 -5.02 -13.61 -2.17
N THR A 16 -6.12 -12.89 -2.01
CA THR A 16 -7.45 -13.40 -2.41
C THR A 16 -7.51 -13.62 -3.92
N ALA A 17 -7.03 -12.67 -4.73
CA ALA A 17 -6.94 -12.84 -6.18
C ALA A 17 -6.00 -14.00 -6.55
N ALA A 18 -4.81 -14.07 -5.94
CA ALA A 18 -3.87 -15.16 -6.18
C ALA A 18 -4.48 -16.54 -5.94
N ARG A 19 -5.25 -16.69 -4.83
CA ARG A 19 -5.95 -17.92 -4.48
C ARG A 19 -7.08 -18.26 -5.46
N LEU A 20 -7.86 -17.25 -5.88
CA LEU A 20 -8.95 -17.43 -6.84
C LEU A 20 -8.42 -17.81 -8.22
N LEU A 21 -7.35 -17.16 -8.68
CA LEU A 21 -6.68 -17.54 -9.92
C LEU A 21 -6.19 -18.99 -9.86
N GLY A 22 -5.54 -19.36 -8.75
CA GLY A 22 -5.07 -20.73 -8.56
C GLY A 22 -6.21 -21.75 -8.61
N ALA A 23 -7.31 -21.46 -7.90
CA ALA A 23 -8.51 -22.31 -7.93
C ALA A 23 -9.09 -22.44 -9.35
N ALA A 24 -9.26 -21.33 -10.07
CA ALA A 24 -9.76 -21.32 -11.44
C ALA A 24 -8.87 -22.13 -12.38
N ALA A 25 -7.56 -21.94 -12.30
CA ALA A 25 -6.59 -22.60 -13.18
C ALA A 25 -6.43 -24.10 -12.92
N SER A 26 -6.98 -24.63 -11.83
CA SER A 26 -6.90 -26.05 -11.45
C SER A 26 -8.25 -26.77 -11.41
N MET A 27 -9.31 -26.20 -11.99
CA MET A 27 -10.63 -26.85 -12.00
C MET A 27 -10.68 -28.11 -12.87
N ALA A 28 -9.94 -28.13 -13.98
CA ALA A 28 -9.92 -29.28 -14.90
C ALA A 28 -8.94 -30.37 -14.43
N ASP A 29 -9.27 -31.63 -14.72
CA ASP A 29 -8.43 -32.79 -14.42
C ASP A 29 -7.03 -32.65 -15.02
N GLY A 30 -6.01 -33.03 -14.25
CA GLY A 30 -4.60 -32.95 -14.65
C GLY A 30 -3.99 -31.54 -14.57
N ARG A 31 -4.77 -30.51 -14.21
CA ARG A 31 -4.24 -29.16 -13.95
C ARG A 31 -3.90 -28.99 -12.49
N HIS A 32 -2.76 -28.35 -12.24
CA HIS A 32 -2.24 -28.08 -10.91
C HIS A 32 -2.02 -26.58 -10.73
N ALA A 33 -2.30 -26.09 -9.52
CA ALA A 33 -1.97 -24.73 -9.14
C ALA A 33 -1.49 -24.66 -7.69
N LEU A 34 -0.66 -23.66 -7.41
CA LEU A 34 -0.20 -23.31 -6.07
C LEU A 34 -0.37 -21.80 -5.88
N ALA A 35 -1.01 -21.39 -4.79
CA ALA A 35 -1.15 -19.98 -4.44
C ALA A 35 -0.72 -19.77 -2.99
N PHE A 36 0.21 -18.85 -2.76
CA PHE A 36 0.71 -18.54 -1.41
C PHE A 36 1.17 -17.08 -1.30
N PRO A 37 1.10 -16.49 -0.10
CA PRO A 37 1.53 -15.13 0.13
C PRO A 37 2.93 -15.03 0.74
N SER A 38 3.52 -13.85 0.66
CA SER A 38 4.63 -13.38 1.48
C SER A 38 4.19 -12.11 2.20
N PHE A 39 4.10 -12.19 3.53
CA PHE A 39 3.77 -11.08 4.41
C PHE A 39 4.96 -10.80 5.34
N GLY A 40 5.20 -9.53 5.63
CA GLY A 40 6.01 -9.17 6.78
C GLY A 40 5.18 -9.11 8.08
N PRO A 41 5.79 -8.69 9.21
CA PRO A 41 5.08 -8.53 10.49
C PRO A 41 4.02 -7.42 10.47
N GLU A 42 3.98 -6.61 9.42
CA GLU A 42 3.06 -5.50 9.24
C GLU A 42 1.61 -5.97 8.96
N ARG A 43 0.61 -5.26 9.50
CA ARG A 43 -0.80 -5.68 9.38
C ARG A 43 -1.51 -5.18 8.11
N ARG A 44 -1.71 -3.86 7.98
CA ARG A 44 -2.53 -3.24 6.93
C ARG A 44 -1.75 -2.11 6.24
N GLY A 45 -1.95 -1.95 4.93
CA GLY A 45 -1.37 -0.89 4.11
C GLY A 45 0.09 -1.12 3.70
N ALA A 46 0.82 -1.95 4.44
CA ALA A 46 2.16 -2.37 4.07
C ALA A 46 2.16 -3.13 2.73
N PRO A 47 3.16 -2.89 1.87
CA PRO A 47 3.37 -3.67 0.67
C PRO A 47 3.53 -5.16 1.00
N MET A 48 2.95 -6.00 0.15
CA MET A 48 3.03 -7.44 0.28
C MET A 48 3.07 -8.07 -1.12
N ARG A 49 3.52 -9.32 -1.17
CA ARG A 49 3.56 -10.10 -2.43
C ARG A 49 2.73 -11.36 -2.29
N ALA A 50 2.03 -11.76 -3.33
CA ALA A 50 1.46 -13.10 -3.45
C ALA A 50 1.91 -13.74 -4.76
N PHE A 51 1.82 -15.05 -4.81
CA PHE A 51 2.30 -15.84 -5.92
C PHE A 51 1.22 -16.82 -6.34
N THR A 52 1.02 -16.97 -7.64
CA THR A 52 0.25 -18.06 -8.23
C THR A 52 1.11 -18.79 -9.23
N LYS A 53 1.26 -20.10 -9.09
CA LYS A 53 1.93 -20.98 -10.06
C LYS A 53 0.90 -21.94 -10.63
N MET A 54 0.95 -22.18 -11.94
CA MET A 54 -0.02 -23.01 -12.67
C MET A 54 0.73 -23.92 -13.65
N ASP A 55 0.41 -25.22 -13.65
CA ASP A 55 1.07 -26.19 -14.53
C ASP A 55 0.19 -27.41 -14.82
N ASP A 56 0.55 -28.18 -15.86
CA ASP A 56 -0.10 -29.46 -16.23
C ASP A 56 0.58 -30.67 -15.58
N VAL A 57 1.50 -30.41 -14.64
CA VAL A 57 2.18 -31.40 -13.81
C VAL A 57 2.18 -30.97 -12.35
N PRO A 58 2.29 -31.90 -11.38
CA PRO A 58 2.35 -31.55 -9.97
C PRO A 58 3.48 -30.57 -9.66
N ILE A 59 3.14 -29.45 -9.01
CA ILE A 59 4.09 -28.38 -8.70
C ILE A 59 4.86 -28.70 -7.41
N GLY A 60 6.14 -29.02 -7.54
CA GLY A 60 7.05 -29.24 -6.40
C GLY A 60 7.66 -27.95 -5.84
N ASP A 61 7.80 -26.92 -6.68
CA ASP A 61 8.45 -25.67 -6.34
C ASP A 61 7.55 -24.73 -5.53
N ARG A 62 7.87 -24.60 -4.24
CA ARG A 62 7.18 -23.74 -3.26
C ARG A 62 7.96 -22.46 -2.94
N SER A 63 9.02 -22.16 -3.68
CA SER A 63 9.81 -20.94 -3.50
C SER A 63 9.10 -19.71 -4.06
N ALA A 64 9.42 -18.53 -3.51
CA ALA A 64 8.89 -17.26 -4.00
C ALA A 64 9.25 -17.03 -5.48
N VAL A 65 8.34 -16.44 -6.23
CA VAL A 65 8.56 -16.11 -7.65
C VAL A 65 9.45 -14.87 -7.74
N ALA A 66 10.59 -15.00 -8.39
CA ALA A 66 11.47 -13.87 -8.70
C ALA A 66 11.12 -13.25 -10.07
N GLN A 67 10.79 -14.08 -11.06
CA GLN A 67 10.38 -13.67 -12.40
C GLN A 67 9.08 -14.37 -12.79
N ALA A 68 8.12 -13.62 -13.32
CA ALA A 68 6.78 -14.11 -13.64
C ALA A 68 6.41 -13.86 -15.11
N ASP A 69 5.48 -14.65 -15.60
CA ASP A 69 4.84 -14.43 -16.91
C ASP A 69 3.87 -13.23 -16.82
N TYR A 70 3.27 -13.03 -15.64
CA TYR A 70 2.43 -11.88 -15.35
C TYR A 70 2.82 -11.26 -14.00
N VAL A 71 3.09 -9.96 -13.97
CA VAL A 71 3.32 -9.21 -12.73
C VAL A 71 2.17 -8.22 -12.56
N VAL A 72 1.40 -8.36 -11.48
CA VAL A 72 0.18 -7.59 -11.24
C VAL A 72 0.40 -6.61 -10.09
N TYR A 73 0.28 -5.31 -10.35
CA TYR A 73 0.31 -4.26 -9.34
C TYR A 73 -1.11 -3.77 -9.05
N LEU A 74 -1.63 -4.08 -7.86
CA LEU A 74 -2.96 -3.61 -7.43
C LEU A 74 -3.01 -2.11 -7.11
N ASP A 75 -1.86 -1.45 -7.07
CA ASP A 75 -1.68 -0.07 -6.66
C ASP A 75 -0.50 0.51 -7.45
N ASP A 76 -0.70 1.63 -8.13
CA ASP A 76 0.32 2.22 -9.01
C ASP A 76 1.58 2.67 -8.24
N THR A 77 1.47 3.00 -6.96
CA THR A 77 2.61 3.43 -6.13
C THR A 77 3.59 2.30 -5.82
N LEU A 78 3.18 1.04 -6.08
CA LEU A 78 4.05 -0.12 -5.93
C LEU A 78 4.87 -0.39 -7.20
N LEU A 79 4.47 0.16 -8.35
CA LEU A 79 5.22 0.06 -9.60
C LEU A 79 6.37 1.07 -9.56
N GLY A 80 7.57 0.57 -9.26
CA GLY A 80 8.81 1.35 -9.20
C GLY A 80 9.83 0.94 -10.26
N ASP A 81 10.98 1.59 -10.25
CA ASP A 81 12.09 1.27 -11.15
C ASP A 81 12.55 -0.19 -10.98
N GLY A 82 12.92 -0.84 -12.08
CA GLY A 82 13.42 -2.23 -12.08
C GLY A 82 12.32 -3.30 -12.10
N TRP A 83 11.06 -2.93 -12.34
CA TRP A 83 9.94 -3.87 -12.56
C TRP A 83 10.24 -4.88 -13.69
N GLU A 84 11.08 -4.48 -14.66
CA GLU A 84 11.51 -5.32 -15.78
C GLU A 84 12.25 -6.58 -15.32
N CYS A 85 12.95 -6.50 -14.18
CA CYS A 85 13.67 -7.62 -13.59
C CYS A 85 12.73 -8.70 -13.02
N GLU A 86 11.46 -8.36 -12.78
CA GLU A 86 10.42 -9.28 -12.28
C GLU A 86 9.70 -10.02 -13.41
N LEU A 87 10.00 -9.71 -14.68
CA LEU A 87 9.40 -10.37 -15.83
C LEU A 87 10.29 -11.48 -16.38
N LYS A 88 9.64 -12.58 -16.77
CA LYS A 88 10.21 -13.54 -17.71
C LYS A 88 10.24 -12.95 -19.13
N PRO A 89 11.05 -13.50 -20.05
CA PRO A 89 10.97 -13.15 -21.47
C PRO A 89 9.54 -13.29 -22.00
N GLY A 90 9.00 -12.22 -22.57
CA GLY A 90 7.62 -12.18 -23.09
C GLY A 90 6.53 -11.96 -22.04
N GLY A 91 6.89 -11.73 -20.77
CA GLY A 91 5.92 -11.46 -19.71
C GLY A 91 5.28 -10.07 -19.81
N LEU A 92 4.15 -9.90 -19.11
CA LEU A 92 3.37 -8.67 -19.07
C LEU A 92 3.20 -8.14 -17.64
N VAL A 93 3.18 -6.82 -17.52
CA VAL A 93 2.77 -6.12 -16.30
C VAL A 93 1.30 -5.71 -16.41
N LEU A 94 0.50 -6.00 -15.39
CA LEU A 94 -0.85 -5.47 -15.25
C LEU A 94 -0.85 -4.48 -14.08
N ALA A 95 -1.17 -3.21 -14.32
CA ALA A 95 -1.09 -2.17 -13.28
C ALA A 95 -2.44 -1.49 -13.07
N ASN A 96 -2.84 -1.31 -11.80
CA ASN A 96 -3.99 -0.48 -11.45
C ASN A 96 -3.58 0.98 -11.56
N SER A 97 -3.83 1.59 -12.70
CA SER A 97 -3.46 2.97 -12.96
C SER A 97 -4.29 3.58 -14.07
N THR A 98 -4.57 4.87 -13.94
CA THR A 98 -5.15 5.71 -14.99
C THR A 98 -4.09 6.36 -15.88
N ARG A 99 -2.80 6.17 -15.57
CA ARG A 99 -1.67 6.71 -16.33
C ARG A 99 -1.43 5.93 -17.61
N THR A 100 -0.91 6.62 -18.61
CA THR A 100 -0.36 6.00 -19.82
C THR A 100 1.10 5.63 -19.60
N PHE A 101 1.52 4.49 -20.15
CA PHE A 101 2.89 4.00 -20.10
C PHE A 101 3.39 3.78 -21.54
N ASP A 102 4.63 4.14 -21.80
CA ASP A 102 5.23 4.02 -23.14
C ASP A 102 5.68 2.58 -23.44
N ASP A 103 5.95 1.78 -22.40
CA ASP A 103 6.37 0.39 -22.57
C ASP A 103 5.16 -0.51 -22.88
N PRO A 104 5.16 -1.22 -24.03
CA PRO A 104 4.03 -2.05 -24.46
C PRO A 104 3.81 -3.28 -23.55
N ARG A 105 4.77 -3.63 -22.70
CA ARG A 105 4.61 -4.73 -21.72
C ARG A 105 3.72 -4.32 -20.54
N ILE A 106 3.44 -3.02 -20.35
CA ILE A 106 2.61 -2.52 -19.26
C ILE A 106 1.17 -2.30 -19.74
N VAL A 107 0.26 -3.13 -19.23
CA VAL A 107 -1.19 -3.00 -19.43
C VAL A 107 -1.81 -2.31 -18.22
N ALA A 108 -2.04 -1.00 -18.33
CA ALA A 108 -2.67 -0.21 -17.27
C ALA A 108 -4.20 -0.26 -17.33
N LEU A 109 -4.86 -0.57 -16.21
CA LEU A 109 -6.32 -0.60 -16.09
C LEU A 109 -6.75 0.27 -14.92
N ASP A 110 -7.85 1.01 -15.09
CA ASP A 110 -8.52 1.71 -13.98
C ASP A 110 -9.33 0.73 -13.15
N ALA A 111 -8.63 -0.14 -12.40
CA ALA A 111 -9.27 -1.19 -11.61
C ALA A 111 -10.06 -0.60 -10.42
N ASP A 112 -9.61 0.53 -9.87
CA ASP A 112 -10.35 1.25 -8.85
C ASP A 112 -11.65 1.85 -9.39
N GLY A 113 -11.64 2.44 -10.59
CA GLY A 113 -12.84 2.93 -11.26
C GLY A 113 -13.84 1.82 -11.57
N ILE A 114 -13.37 0.72 -12.18
CA ILE A 114 -14.21 -0.45 -12.52
C ILE A 114 -14.86 -1.04 -11.27
N SER A 115 -14.07 -1.29 -10.22
CA SER A 115 -14.60 -1.87 -8.98
C SER A 115 -15.52 -0.91 -8.23
N THR A 116 -15.23 0.40 -8.24
CA THR A 116 -16.07 1.42 -7.60
C THR A 116 -17.43 1.53 -8.26
N ALA A 117 -17.52 1.42 -9.59
CA ALA A 117 -18.80 1.47 -10.31
C ALA A 117 -19.80 0.40 -9.86
N VAL A 118 -19.31 -0.79 -9.45
CA VAL A 118 -20.15 -1.94 -9.07
C VAL A 118 -20.28 -2.10 -7.54
N LEU A 119 -19.17 -1.93 -6.81
CA LEU A 119 -19.11 -2.15 -5.36
C LEU A 119 -19.31 -0.87 -4.54
N GLY A 120 -19.21 0.31 -5.15
CA GLY A 120 -19.18 1.60 -4.47
C GLY A 120 -17.88 1.86 -3.68
N ARG A 121 -16.85 1.03 -3.87
CA ARG A 121 -15.54 1.13 -3.20
C ARG A 121 -14.43 0.64 -4.13
N PRO A 122 -13.21 1.22 -4.06
CA PRO A 122 -12.07 0.82 -4.88
C PRO A 122 -11.45 -0.48 -4.33
N ILE A 123 -11.83 -1.62 -4.92
CA ILE A 123 -11.32 -2.95 -4.56
C ILE A 123 -10.83 -3.61 -5.86
N PRO A 124 -9.56 -3.43 -6.24
CA PRO A 124 -9.08 -3.72 -7.59
C PRO A 124 -8.80 -5.22 -7.85
N ASN A 125 -8.82 -6.07 -6.82
CA ASN A 125 -8.29 -7.43 -6.90
C ASN A 125 -8.98 -8.34 -7.95
N THR A 126 -10.31 -8.33 -8.04
CA THR A 126 -11.05 -9.19 -8.98
C THR A 126 -11.05 -8.67 -10.41
N VAL A 127 -10.77 -7.38 -10.62
CA VAL A 127 -10.58 -6.80 -11.95
C VAL A 127 -9.45 -7.53 -12.68
N PHE A 128 -8.33 -7.76 -12.00
CA PHE A 128 -7.18 -8.44 -12.60
C PHE A 128 -7.40 -9.92 -12.88
N LEU A 129 -8.37 -10.57 -12.24
CA LEU A 129 -8.78 -11.92 -12.64
C LEU A 129 -9.44 -11.91 -14.02
N GLY A 130 -10.28 -10.90 -14.29
CA GLY A 130 -10.87 -10.70 -15.62
C GLY A 130 -9.83 -10.34 -16.67
N ALA A 131 -8.87 -9.48 -16.31
CA ALA A 131 -7.74 -9.15 -17.20
C ALA A 131 -6.90 -10.39 -17.55
N LEU A 132 -6.57 -11.23 -16.56
CA LEU A 132 -5.83 -12.48 -16.80
C LEU A 132 -6.65 -13.49 -17.60
N ALA A 133 -7.97 -13.55 -17.44
CA ALA A 133 -8.85 -14.38 -18.28
C ALA A 133 -8.93 -13.89 -19.75
N ALA A 134 -8.54 -12.64 -20.03
CA ALA A 134 -8.41 -12.14 -21.40
C ALA A 134 -7.03 -12.44 -22.02
N LEU A 135 -5.97 -12.45 -21.20
CA LEU A 135 -4.58 -12.50 -21.66
C LEU A 135 -3.93 -13.88 -21.56
N CYS A 136 -4.41 -14.72 -20.62
CA CYS A 136 -3.83 -16.02 -20.34
C CYS A 136 -4.77 -17.14 -20.79
N ASP A 137 -4.36 -17.86 -21.83
CA ASP A 137 -5.12 -18.98 -22.43
C ASP A 137 -5.46 -20.13 -21.47
N ARG A 138 -4.73 -20.23 -20.37
CA ARG A 138 -4.97 -21.25 -19.35
C ARG A 138 -6.20 -20.91 -18.49
N VAL A 139 -6.57 -19.64 -18.43
CA VAL A 139 -7.54 -19.10 -17.48
C VAL A 139 -8.84 -18.80 -18.22
N GLU A 140 -9.79 -19.72 -18.12
CA GLU A 140 -11.11 -19.53 -18.71
C GLU A 140 -11.97 -18.63 -17.82
N LEU A 141 -12.75 -17.74 -18.44
CA LEU A 141 -13.68 -16.87 -17.71
C LEU A 141 -14.65 -17.68 -16.84
N ALA A 142 -15.18 -18.79 -17.36
CA ALA A 142 -16.11 -19.65 -16.64
C ALA A 142 -15.49 -20.22 -15.35
N ASP A 143 -14.22 -20.61 -15.40
CA ASP A 143 -13.49 -21.14 -14.24
C ASP A 143 -13.23 -20.05 -13.19
N VAL A 144 -12.97 -18.81 -13.63
CA VAL A 144 -12.83 -17.66 -12.72
C VAL A 144 -14.14 -17.36 -12.00
N GLU A 145 -15.26 -17.36 -12.73
CA GLU A 145 -16.58 -17.17 -12.11
C GLU A 145 -16.90 -18.27 -11.11
N GLU A 146 -16.56 -19.52 -11.44
CA GLU A 146 -16.78 -20.65 -10.54
C GLU A 146 -15.89 -20.58 -9.29
N ALA A 147 -14.63 -20.18 -9.44
CA ALA A 147 -13.75 -19.93 -8.30
C ALA A 147 -14.32 -18.84 -7.38
N VAL A 148 -14.92 -17.76 -7.94
CA VAL A 148 -15.62 -16.75 -7.15
C VAL A 148 -16.79 -17.36 -6.38
N ARG A 149 -17.60 -18.20 -7.02
CA ARG A 149 -18.76 -18.85 -6.36
C ARG A 149 -18.34 -19.75 -5.20
N GLN A 150 -17.24 -20.49 -5.35
CA GLN A 150 -16.78 -21.44 -4.34
C GLN A 150 -16.05 -20.78 -3.15
N TYR A 151 -15.24 -19.76 -3.41
CA TYR A 151 -14.30 -19.23 -2.40
C TYR A 151 -14.66 -17.85 -1.84
N MET A 152 -15.67 -17.18 -2.39
CA MET A 152 -16.20 -15.92 -1.84
C MET A 152 -17.57 -16.12 -1.17
N PRO A 153 -17.96 -15.23 -0.22
CA PRO A 153 -19.32 -15.21 0.31
C PRO A 153 -20.37 -14.96 -0.76
N ALA A 154 -21.51 -15.68 -0.71
CA ALA A 154 -22.59 -15.61 -1.70
C ALA A 154 -23.07 -14.19 -2.04
N LYS A 155 -23.16 -13.31 -1.03
CA LYS A 155 -23.55 -11.90 -1.19
C LYS A 155 -22.62 -11.09 -2.12
N LEU A 156 -21.40 -11.58 -2.39
CA LEU A 156 -20.40 -10.91 -3.21
C LEU A 156 -20.31 -11.49 -4.63
N HIS A 157 -20.95 -12.63 -4.93
CA HIS A 157 -20.77 -13.34 -6.19
C HIS A 157 -21.16 -12.51 -7.41
N ALA A 158 -22.43 -12.07 -7.48
CA ALA A 158 -22.95 -11.36 -8.65
C ALA A 158 -22.10 -10.13 -9.02
N LYS A 159 -21.78 -9.30 -8.02
CA LYS A 159 -20.98 -8.09 -8.21
C LYS A 159 -19.54 -8.37 -8.64
N ASN A 160 -18.91 -9.41 -8.09
CA ASN A 160 -17.54 -9.74 -8.49
C ASN A 160 -17.49 -10.40 -9.88
N ILE A 161 -18.49 -11.20 -10.25
CA ILE A 161 -18.61 -11.76 -11.60
C ILE A 161 -18.79 -10.64 -12.63
N GLU A 162 -19.66 -9.66 -12.35
CA GLU A 162 -19.83 -8.47 -13.19
C GLU A 162 -18.50 -7.70 -13.39
N ILE A 163 -17.73 -7.51 -12.31
CA ILE A 163 -16.40 -6.89 -12.38
C ILE A 163 -15.43 -7.69 -13.27
N VAL A 164 -15.38 -9.01 -13.09
CA VAL A 164 -14.49 -9.89 -13.88
C VAL A 164 -14.84 -9.80 -15.37
N GLN A 165 -16.13 -9.83 -15.71
CA GLN A 165 -16.62 -9.71 -17.08
C GLN A 165 -16.26 -8.34 -17.68
N ALA A 166 -16.56 -7.25 -16.97
CA ALA A 166 -16.25 -5.89 -17.41
C ALA A 166 -14.74 -5.68 -17.65
N ALA A 167 -13.90 -6.25 -16.78
CA ALA A 167 -12.45 -6.20 -16.91
C ALA A 167 -11.94 -6.98 -18.12
N ARG A 168 -12.47 -8.18 -18.37
CA ARG A 168 -12.14 -8.98 -19.56
C ARG A 168 -12.45 -8.20 -20.83
N GLU A 169 -13.65 -7.63 -20.93
CA GLU A 169 -14.07 -6.83 -22.08
C GLU A 169 -13.22 -5.55 -22.27
N ALA A 170 -12.81 -4.91 -21.17
CA ALA A 170 -11.93 -3.74 -21.23
C ALA A 170 -10.55 -4.09 -21.80
N VAL A 171 -10.02 -5.27 -21.47
CA VAL A 171 -8.72 -5.74 -21.99
C VAL A 171 -8.84 -6.24 -23.43
N SER A 172 -9.86 -7.03 -23.77
CA SER A 172 -10.04 -7.54 -25.14
C SER A 172 -10.21 -6.43 -26.19
N ARG A 173 -10.92 -5.34 -25.85
CA ARG A 173 -11.06 -4.18 -26.76
C ARG A 173 -9.75 -3.44 -27.04
N ARG A 174 -8.75 -3.56 -26.17
CA ARG A 174 -7.42 -2.97 -26.40
C ARG A 174 -6.61 -3.80 -27.39
N ASP A 175 -6.71 -5.12 -27.31
CA ASP A 175 -5.94 -6.03 -28.17
C ASP A 175 -6.36 -5.91 -29.64
N GLU A 176 -7.63 -5.61 -29.91
CA GLU A 176 -8.15 -5.32 -31.27
C GLU A 176 -7.63 -3.99 -31.86
N GLY A 177 -7.10 -3.08 -31.03
CA GLY A 177 -6.64 -1.74 -31.43
C GLY A 177 -5.12 -1.53 -31.40
N GLY A 178 -4.33 -2.48 -30.89
CA GLY A 178 -2.87 -2.33 -30.78
C GLY A 178 -2.19 -3.59 -30.24
N SER A 179 -1.26 -4.11 -31.05
CA SER A 179 -0.35 -5.25 -30.85
C SER A 179 0.10 -5.55 -29.41
N ALA A 180 -0.74 -6.23 -28.60
CA ALA A 180 -0.29 -6.95 -27.41
C ALA A 180 -0.08 -8.42 -27.81
N ARG A 181 1.14 -8.75 -28.25
CA ARG A 181 1.43 -10.10 -28.70
C ARG A 181 1.40 -11.07 -27.51
N ARG A 182 0.37 -11.91 -27.49
CA ARG A 182 0.19 -13.10 -26.64
C ARG A 182 1.53 -13.85 -26.47
N PRO A 183 1.96 -14.20 -25.24
CA PRO A 183 3.26 -14.83 -25.04
C PRO A 183 3.31 -16.20 -25.72
N GLU A 184 4.09 -16.32 -26.80
CA GLU A 184 4.51 -17.62 -27.33
C GLU A 184 5.63 -18.18 -26.44
N ARG A 185 5.57 -19.48 -26.16
CA ARG A 185 6.56 -20.20 -25.34
C ARG A 185 7.93 -20.20 -26.04
N VAL A 186 8.86 -19.35 -25.62
CA VAL A 186 10.23 -19.29 -26.17
C VAL A 186 11.17 -20.14 -25.33
N GLU A 187 11.85 -21.10 -25.98
CA GLU A 187 12.97 -21.87 -25.42
C GLU A 187 14.21 -20.98 -25.26
N GLN A 188 14.93 -21.17 -24.15
CA GLN A 188 16.04 -20.32 -23.71
C GLN A 188 17.22 -20.32 -24.68
N ALA A 189 17.73 -19.13 -24.99
CA ALA A 189 19.09 -18.92 -25.49
C ALA A 189 19.74 -17.73 -24.78
N GLU A 190 21.01 -17.90 -24.43
CA GLU A 190 21.78 -17.07 -23.50
C GLU A 190 22.26 -15.72 -24.09
N GLY A 191 22.21 -14.68 -23.25
CA GLY A 191 23.32 -13.73 -23.01
C GLY A 191 23.56 -12.56 -23.98
N SER A 192 23.34 -11.32 -23.50
CA SER A 192 24.32 -10.19 -23.51
C SER A 192 23.70 -8.82 -23.13
N PRO A 193 24.50 -7.81 -22.74
CA PRO A 193 24.18 -6.91 -21.62
C PRO A 193 23.46 -5.61 -21.98
N VAL A 194 22.83 -5.03 -20.95
CA VAL A 194 22.01 -3.82 -20.97
C VAL A 194 22.87 -2.56 -20.90
N ALA A 195 22.62 -1.61 -21.79
CA ALA A 195 23.14 -0.25 -21.73
C ALA A 195 22.09 0.68 -21.11
N SER A 196 22.48 1.41 -20.08
CA SER A 196 21.69 2.40 -19.34
C SER A 196 21.59 3.72 -20.11
N ALA A 197 20.37 4.24 -20.29
CA ALA A 197 20.14 5.61 -20.74
C ALA A 197 19.26 6.32 -19.70
N GLU A 198 19.83 7.35 -19.08
CA GLU A 198 19.16 8.25 -18.14
C GLU A 198 18.24 9.20 -18.91
N ASN A 199 17.02 9.44 -18.40
CA ASN A 199 16.30 10.64 -18.79
C ASN A 199 15.46 11.20 -17.65
N THR A 200 15.56 12.52 -17.50
CA THR A 200 15.18 13.33 -16.35
C THR A 200 13.88 14.08 -16.63
N ALA A 201 12.83 13.83 -15.84
CA ALA A 201 11.67 14.72 -15.72
C ALA A 201 10.95 14.50 -14.38
N THR A 202 11.09 15.46 -13.48
CA THR A 202 10.67 15.36 -12.08
C THR A 202 9.29 16.00 -11.87
N ALA A 203 8.25 15.17 -11.74
CA ALA A 203 7.04 15.54 -10.99
C ALA A 203 7.29 15.25 -9.49
N PRO A 204 6.63 15.95 -8.54
CA PRO A 204 6.84 15.72 -7.11
C PRO A 204 6.40 14.29 -6.75
N GLN A 205 7.37 13.39 -6.68
CA GLN A 205 7.17 11.99 -6.35
C GLN A 205 7.01 11.86 -4.84
N ARG A 206 5.88 11.28 -4.42
CA ARG A 206 5.79 10.70 -3.07
C ARG A 206 6.89 9.65 -2.92
N PRO A 207 7.54 9.55 -1.75
CA PRO A 207 8.64 8.60 -1.58
C PRO A 207 8.13 7.19 -1.91
N ALA A 208 8.80 6.53 -2.86
CA ALA A 208 8.51 5.16 -3.24
C ALA A 208 8.41 4.31 -1.97
N SER A 209 7.25 3.68 -1.74
CA SER A 209 7.13 2.72 -0.65
C SER A 209 8.01 1.53 -0.97
N ARG A 210 9.27 1.58 -0.53
CA ARG A 210 10.20 0.47 -0.64
C ARG A 210 9.60 -0.66 0.19
N ILE A 211 9.11 -1.70 -0.48
CA ILE A 211 8.96 -3.00 0.16
C ILE A 211 10.32 -3.27 0.80
N PRO A 212 10.41 -3.61 2.10
CA PRO A 212 11.67 -4.08 2.66
C PRO A 212 12.09 -5.29 1.83
N THR A 213 12.99 -5.08 0.89
CA THR A 213 13.57 -6.16 0.11
C THR A 213 14.36 -6.96 1.12
N LEU A 214 14.07 -8.26 1.21
CA LEU A 214 15.02 -9.20 1.79
C LEU A 214 16.34 -8.91 1.08
N ARG A 215 17.35 -8.42 1.82
CA ARG A 215 18.63 -8.02 1.25
C ARG A 215 19.12 -9.18 0.36
N SER A 216 19.24 -8.92 -0.93
CA SER A 216 19.64 -9.92 -1.93
C SER A 216 21.17 -10.09 -2.01
N GLY A 217 21.93 -9.23 -1.33
CA GLY A 217 23.37 -9.40 -1.13
C GLY A 217 23.69 -10.48 -0.09
N ALA A 218 24.88 -11.06 -0.19
CA ALA A 218 25.43 -11.90 0.87
C ALA A 218 25.38 -11.12 2.19
N LEU A 219 24.53 -11.57 3.12
CA LEU A 219 24.44 -10.98 4.45
C LEU A 219 25.77 -11.19 5.14
N ASP A 220 26.37 -10.11 5.66
CA ASP A 220 27.58 -10.22 6.47
C ASP A 220 27.22 -10.95 7.78
N PRO A 221 27.81 -12.12 8.08
CA PRO A 221 27.53 -12.82 9.33
C PRO A 221 27.85 -12.00 10.59
N ALA A 222 28.68 -10.97 10.48
CA ALA A 222 28.94 -10.02 11.56
C ALA A 222 27.73 -9.09 11.85
N GLU A 223 26.81 -8.91 10.90
CA GLU A 223 25.54 -8.19 11.12
C GLU A 223 24.49 -9.06 11.82
N PHE A 224 24.70 -10.38 11.89
CA PHE A 224 23.76 -11.26 12.57
C PHE A 224 23.79 -11.05 14.07
N ALA A 225 22.60 -11.11 14.66
CA ALA A 225 22.42 -11.12 16.08
C ALA A 225 23.23 -12.23 16.76
N HIS A 226 24.16 -11.85 17.64
CA HIS A 226 24.92 -12.80 18.46
C HIS A 226 24.14 -13.25 19.72
N SER A 227 22.98 -12.64 20.01
CA SER A 227 22.14 -13.02 21.15
C SER A 227 20.65 -12.71 20.87
N THR A 228 19.75 -13.28 21.68
CA THR A 228 18.31 -12.97 21.65
C THR A 228 17.95 -11.69 22.40
N CYS A 229 18.92 -11.04 23.06
CA CYS A 229 18.74 -9.81 23.82
C CYS A 229 19.36 -8.64 23.04
N PHE A 230 18.57 -7.61 22.79
CA PHE A 230 18.99 -6.43 22.04
C PHE A 230 18.66 -5.17 22.81
N GLU A 231 19.43 -4.11 22.56
CA GLU A 231 19.06 -2.77 23.00
C GLU A 231 17.72 -2.38 22.36
N GLY A 232 16.80 -1.87 23.18
CA GLY A 232 15.50 -1.44 22.71
C GLY A 232 15.64 -0.30 21.71
N GLY A 233 15.30 -0.56 20.45
CA GLY A 233 15.24 0.46 19.41
C GLY A 233 13.91 1.19 19.35
N TYR A 234 13.88 2.28 18.59
CA TYR A 234 12.64 2.90 18.12
C TYR A 234 12.60 2.82 16.60
N LEU A 235 11.41 2.97 16.03
CA LEU A 235 11.24 2.92 14.59
C LEU A 235 11.93 4.13 13.93
N THR A 236 13.01 3.89 13.18
CA THR A 236 13.79 4.95 12.50
C THR A 236 13.43 5.10 11.01
N VAL A 237 12.75 4.11 10.43
CA VAL A 237 12.42 4.09 9.00
C VAL A 237 11.05 4.70 8.75
N LYS A 238 11.01 5.77 7.94
CA LYS A 238 9.76 6.37 7.46
C LYS A 238 8.86 5.30 6.85
N ASN A 239 7.62 5.21 7.34
CA ASN A 239 6.68 4.17 6.94
C ASN A 239 5.26 4.71 6.72
N ALA A 240 5.18 6.02 6.53
CA ALA A 240 4.07 6.82 6.07
C ALA A 240 3.29 6.26 4.89
N GLY A 241 4.00 5.69 3.91
CA GLY A 241 3.46 5.33 2.60
C GLY A 241 2.45 4.18 2.61
N TRP A 242 1.88 3.82 3.76
CA TRP A 242 0.85 2.78 3.91
C TRP A 242 -0.56 3.35 4.06
N ARG A 243 -0.69 4.67 4.24
CA ARG A 243 -1.98 5.32 4.45
C ARG A 243 -2.62 5.72 3.13
N ASN A 244 -3.93 5.55 3.06
CA ASN A 244 -4.76 6.06 1.96
C ASN A 244 -5.49 7.35 2.37
N ILE A 245 -5.56 7.62 3.68
CA ILE A 245 -6.18 8.82 4.27
C ILE A 245 -5.26 9.35 5.37
N ARG A 246 -5.22 10.67 5.57
CA ARG A 246 -4.49 11.30 6.67
C ARG A 246 -5.39 12.20 7.53
N PRO A 247 -5.15 12.25 8.85
CA PRO A 247 -5.81 13.23 9.72
C PRO A 247 -5.22 14.62 9.47
N VAL A 248 -6.08 15.64 9.37
CA VAL A 248 -5.71 17.06 9.30
C VAL A 248 -6.32 17.78 10.49
N ILE A 249 -5.49 18.55 11.20
CA ILE A 249 -5.91 19.30 12.40
C ILE A 249 -6.38 20.68 11.97
N ASP A 250 -7.59 21.05 12.40
CA ASP A 250 -8.06 22.42 12.39
C ASP A 250 -7.59 23.12 13.67
N ALA A 251 -6.60 24.01 13.52
CA ALA A 251 -6.03 24.75 14.64
C ALA A 251 -7.05 25.73 15.27
N ALA A 252 -8.01 26.27 14.53
CA ALA A 252 -9.00 27.20 15.08
C ALA A 252 -9.99 26.49 16.01
N VAL A 253 -10.28 25.21 15.73
CA VAL A 253 -11.20 24.39 16.53
C VAL A 253 -10.48 23.64 17.66
N CYS A 254 -9.18 23.37 17.51
CA CYS A 254 -8.42 22.58 18.47
C CYS A 254 -8.27 23.27 19.84
N THR A 255 -8.79 22.61 20.88
CA THR A 255 -8.76 23.09 22.28
C THR A 255 -7.49 22.70 23.06
N GLY A 256 -6.62 21.86 22.48
CA GLY A 256 -5.42 21.36 23.18
C GLY A 256 -5.71 20.33 24.29
N CYS A 257 -6.82 19.60 24.22
CA CYS A 257 -7.21 18.58 25.22
C CYS A 257 -6.36 17.29 25.21
N LEU A 258 -5.47 17.12 24.23
CA LEU A 258 -4.51 16.02 24.10
C LEU A 258 -5.11 14.60 24.00
N GLN A 259 -6.41 14.45 23.76
CA GLN A 259 -7.01 13.12 23.60
C GLN A 259 -6.42 12.38 22.40
N CYS A 260 -6.31 13.05 21.25
CA CYS A 260 -5.67 12.48 20.06
C CYS A 260 -4.21 12.05 20.27
N TYR A 261 -3.47 12.77 21.13
CA TYR A 261 -2.11 12.41 21.54
C TYR A 261 -2.11 11.09 22.33
N LEU A 262 -2.97 10.99 23.35
CA LEU A 262 -3.07 9.82 24.22
C LEU A 262 -3.57 8.56 23.50
N TYR A 263 -4.48 8.73 22.53
CA TYR A 263 -5.07 7.61 21.81
C TYR A 263 -4.30 7.21 20.55
N CYS A 264 -3.24 7.90 20.15
CA CYS A 264 -2.48 7.54 18.96
C CYS A 264 -1.77 6.20 19.18
N PRO A 265 -2.13 5.12 18.47
CA PRO A 265 -1.54 3.80 18.70
C PRO A 265 -0.07 3.73 18.24
N ASP A 266 0.31 4.58 17.29
CA ASP A 266 1.66 4.64 16.71
C ASP A 266 2.53 5.72 17.35
N GLY A 267 2.00 6.51 18.29
CA GLY A 267 2.72 7.63 18.90
C GLY A 267 3.08 8.77 17.94
N ALA A 268 2.43 8.85 16.78
CA ALA A 268 2.70 9.81 15.71
C ALA A 268 2.07 11.21 15.92
N VAL A 269 1.49 11.47 17.09
CA VAL A 269 0.95 12.79 17.46
C VAL A 269 1.83 13.35 18.57
N TYR A 270 2.26 14.60 18.45
CA TYR A 270 3.20 15.25 19.38
C TYR A 270 2.61 16.54 19.94
N LYS A 271 3.06 16.91 21.13
CA LYS A 271 2.71 18.18 21.75
C LYS A 271 3.68 19.25 21.24
N THR A 272 3.17 20.39 20.79
CA THR A 272 4.01 21.56 20.50
C THR A 272 4.07 22.46 21.72
N SER A 273 5.15 23.22 21.87
CA SER A 273 5.31 24.14 23.01
C SER A 273 4.43 25.38 22.82
N ARG A 274 4.16 26.14 23.90
CA ARG A 274 3.41 27.41 23.80
C ARG A 274 4.17 28.49 23.03
N SER A 275 5.50 28.42 22.92
CA SER A 275 6.33 29.41 22.22
C SER A 275 6.31 29.29 20.71
N ASP A 276 5.89 28.14 20.17
CA ASP A 276 5.90 27.90 18.71
C ASP A 276 4.59 28.37 18.03
N ALA A 277 3.60 28.80 18.83
CA ALA A 277 2.31 29.29 18.33
C ALA A 277 2.32 30.78 17.95
N VAL A 278 3.48 31.46 18.03
CA VAL A 278 3.62 32.89 17.73
C VAL A 278 4.78 33.10 16.75
N ASN A 279 4.62 32.66 15.50
CA ASN A 279 5.33 33.27 14.37
C ASN A 279 4.66 32.94 13.03
N GLU A 280 3.41 33.38 12.86
CA GLU A 280 2.96 33.75 11.52
C GLU A 280 3.64 35.09 11.16
N GLY A 281 4.84 35.03 10.57
CA GLY A 281 5.49 36.24 10.06
C GLY A 281 7.02 36.25 10.00
N SER A 282 7.65 35.28 9.32
CA SER A 282 8.89 35.54 8.55
C SER A 282 9.33 34.29 7.79
N CYS A 283 9.00 34.21 6.50
CA CYS A 283 9.80 33.39 5.60
C CYS A 283 11.11 34.15 5.30
N GLY A 284 12.17 33.76 6.00
CA GLY A 284 13.54 34.13 5.66
C GLY A 284 14.28 32.84 5.30
N ALA A 285 14.52 32.64 4.01
CA ALA A 285 15.27 31.50 3.50
C ALA A 285 16.72 31.53 4.01
N SER A 286 17.09 30.60 4.88
CA SER A 286 18.45 30.05 5.03
C SER A 286 18.48 28.99 6.12
N ASP A 287 19.02 27.82 5.81
CA ASP A 287 19.35 26.70 6.70
C ASP A 287 18.20 25.90 7.35
N CYS A 288 17.63 24.99 6.56
CA CYS A 288 17.03 23.76 7.06
C CYS A 288 18.08 22.64 7.02
N SER A 289 19.06 22.71 7.92
CA SER A 289 19.87 21.54 8.27
C SER A 289 20.03 21.49 9.78
N GLU A 290 19.69 20.33 10.35
CA GLU A 290 20.05 19.89 11.69
C GLU A 290 19.60 20.77 12.88
N SER A 291 18.44 20.45 13.46
CA SER A 291 18.21 20.71 14.89
C SER A 291 17.12 19.82 15.47
N PHE A 292 17.45 18.55 15.70
CA PHE A 292 16.78 17.79 16.75
C PHE A 292 17.23 18.36 18.10
N PRO A 293 16.30 18.73 19.02
CA PRO A 293 16.70 19.16 20.35
C PRO A 293 17.28 17.94 21.10
N LYS A 294 18.58 17.99 21.41
CA LYS A 294 19.23 17.07 22.34
C LYS A 294 18.46 17.11 23.67
N ARG A 295 17.98 15.95 24.13
CA ARG A 295 17.32 15.79 25.43
C ARG A 295 18.17 16.44 26.53
N ALA A 296 17.67 17.50 27.14
CA ALA A 296 18.15 17.95 28.43
C ALA A 296 17.79 16.89 29.48
N SER A 297 18.77 16.52 30.30
CA SER A 297 18.63 15.59 31.41
C SER A 297 17.48 16.03 32.32
N ALA A 298 16.59 15.08 32.64
CA ALA A 298 15.52 15.27 33.59
C ALA A 298 16.11 15.67 34.95
N ARG A 299 15.75 16.87 35.44
CA ARG A 299 15.68 17.11 36.87
C ARG A 299 14.28 16.68 37.32
N GLU A 300 14.24 15.79 38.29
CA GLU A 300 13.03 15.43 39.02
C GLU A 300 12.50 16.68 39.73
N GLU A 301 11.41 17.25 39.21
CA GLU A 301 10.53 18.08 40.02
C GLU A 301 9.23 17.29 40.22
N SER A 302 8.97 16.98 41.48
CA SER A 302 7.79 16.31 41.99
C SER A 302 6.52 17.07 41.59
N LEU A 303 5.77 16.54 40.62
CA LEU A 303 4.39 16.96 40.38
C LEU A 303 3.50 16.33 41.47
N GLU A 304 3.10 17.16 42.43
CA GLU A 304 2.03 16.84 43.36
C GLU A 304 0.72 16.62 42.58
N LEU A 305 0.14 15.42 42.74
CA LEU A 305 -1.21 15.10 42.29
C LEU A 305 -2.21 15.91 43.11
N GLN A 306 -2.85 16.91 42.51
CA GLN A 306 -4.02 17.54 43.09
C GLN A 306 -5.29 16.81 42.62
N ASP A 307 -5.97 16.23 43.59
CA ASP A 307 -7.24 15.53 43.45
C ASP A 307 -8.38 16.45 42.97
N GLY A 308 -9.18 15.90 42.04
CA GLY A 308 -10.64 16.08 41.93
C GLY A 308 -11.21 17.48 41.67
N VAL A 309 -11.81 17.69 40.49
CA VAL A 309 -12.89 18.69 40.32
C VAL A 309 -14.03 18.09 39.46
N PRO A 310 -15.31 18.31 39.81
CA PRO A 310 -16.44 17.51 39.31
C PRO A 310 -16.86 17.84 37.88
N HIS A 311 -17.53 16.86 37.28
CA HIS A 311 -18.27 16.95 36.03
C HIS A 311 -19.46 17.92 36.17
N GLU A 312 -19.44 19.04 35.45
CA GLU A 312 -20.66 19.72 34.99
C GLU A 312 -20.53 20.14 33.53
N ALA A 313 -21.52 19.73 32.74
CA ALA A 313 -21.68 20.11 31.35
C ALA A 313 -22.25 21.53 31.29
N ALA A 314 -21.46 22.49 30.79
CA ALA A 314 -21.93 23.82 30.49
C ALA A 314 -21.57 24.19 29.04
N ALA A 315 -22.59 24.10 28.17
CA ALA A 315 -22.59 24.72 26.87
C ALA A 315 -22.59 26.25 27.04
N SER A 316 -21.47 26.92 26.75
CA SER A 316 -21.46 28.34 26.39
C SER A 316 -20.14 28.67 25.69
N GLY A 317 -20.23 29.39 24.56
CA GLY A 317 -19.11 29.75 23.70
C GLY A 317 -18.10 30.65 24.39
N ARG A 318 -17.11 30.04 25.03
CA ARG A 318 -15.87 30.71 25.47
C ARG A 318 -14.76 30.24 24.53
N SER A 319 -14.05 31.19 23.93
CA SER A 319 -12.77 30.93 23.25
C SER A 319 -11.88 30.17 24.23
N ALA A 320 -11.72 28.87 23.98
CA ALA A 320 -10.98 27.99 24.87
C ALA A 320 -9.51 28.38 24.77
N VAL A 321 -9.02 29.12 25.76
CA VAL A 321 -7.59 29.28 25.99
C VAL A 321 -7.00 27.87 25.99
N ARG A 322 -6.12 27.58 25.03
CA ARG A 322 -5.46 26.27 24.96
C ARG A 322 -4.71 26.06 26.28
N GLN A 323 -5.18 25.09 27.07
CA GLN A 323 -4.59 24.79 28.38
C GLN A 323 -3.16 24.24 28.24
N ASN A 324 -2.92 23.53 27.14
CA ASN A 324 -1.61 23.03 26.71
C ASN A 324 -1.18 23.75 25.43
N GLY A 325 0.07 23.56 24.99
CA GLY A 325 0.47 23.95 23.63
C GLY A 325 -0.33 23.22 22.55
N GLY A 326 0.00 23.45 21.27
CA GLY A 326 -0.68 22.81 20.15
C GLY A 326 -0.36 21.30 20.05
N ILE A 327 -0.86 20.70 18.98
CA ILE A 327 -0.52 19.34 18.58
C ILE A 327 -0.06 19.36 17.13
N GLU A 328 0.87 18.48 16.79
CA GLU A 328 1.30 18.19 15.42
C GLU A 328 1.27 16.69 15.17
N ILE A 329 1.20 16.31 13.89
CA ILE A 329 1.22 14.91 13.46
C ILE A 329 2.49 14.70 12.65
N ASP A 330 3.30 13.73 13.06
CA ASP A 330 4.40 13.28 12.23
C ASP A 330 3.85 12.37 11.12
N TYR A 331 3.71 12.96 9.94
CA TYR A 331 3.24 12.24 8.76
C TYR A 331 4.28 11.29 8.20
N ASP A 332 5.52 11.24 8.68
CA ASP A 332 6.47 10.19 8.28
C ASP A 332 6.15 8.83 8.94
N PHE A 333 5.42 8.84 10.05
CA PHE A 333 5.06 7.65 10.81
C PHE A 333 3.54 7.44 10.99
N CYS A 334 2.73 8.46 10.72
CA CYS A 334 1.28 8.34 10.78
C CYS A 334 0.73 7.31 9.78
N LYS A 335 -0.06 6.36 10.30
CA LYS A 335 -0.70 5.27 9.53
C LYS A 335 -2.09 5.57 8.98
N GLY A 336 -2.65 6.73 9.30
CA GLY A 336 -3.99 7.11 8.84
C GLY A 336 -5.12 6.27 9.46
N CYS A 337 -4.93 5.67 10.64
CA CYS A 337 -5.93 4.80 11.27
C CYS A 337 -7.20 5.53 11.72
N GLY A 338 -7.17 6.86 11.83
CA GLY A 338 -8.31 7.70 12.20
C GLY A 338 -8.70 7.65 13.68
N VAL A 339 -7.93 6.97 14.53
CA VAL A 339 -8.20 6.89 15.98
C VAL A 339 -8.17 8.28 16.62
N CYS A 340 -7.25 9.15 16.21
CA CYS A 340 -7.17 10.53 16.67
C CYS A 340 -8.42 11.34 16.32
N ALA A 341 -8.95 11.19 15.10
CA ALA A 341 -10.17 11.85 14.67
C ALA A 341 -11.38 11.37 15.48
N LYS A 342 -11.51 10.06 15.71
CA LYS A 342 -12.57 9.48 16.54
C LYS A 342 -12.48 9.90 18.02
N ALA A 343 -11.27 10.09 18.53
CA ALA A 343 -11.05 10.54 19.90
C ALA A 343 -11.34 12.05 20.10
N CYS A 344 -11.38 12.84 19.02
CA CYS A 344 -11.59 14.28 19.11
C CYS A 344 -13.06 14.61 19.37
N ARG A 345 -13.40 14.99 20.61
CA ARG A 345 -14.76 15.40 21.01
C ARG A 345 -15.20 16.74 20.42
N PHE A 346 -14.24 17.55 19.94
CA PHE A 346 -14.48 18.89 19.42
C PHE A 346 -14.54 18.93 17.89
N GLY A 347 -14.34 17.80 17.20
CA GLY A 347 -14.35 17.74 15.74
C GLY A 347 -13.18 18.48 15.08
N ALA A 348 -12.09 18.74 15.80
CA ALA A 348 -10.93 19.48 15.29
C ALA A 348 -10.01 18.67 14.36
N ILE A 349 -10.35 17.41 14.04
CA ILE A 349 -9.53 16.55 13.19
C ILE A 349 -10.42 15.91 12.14
N THR A 350 -10.11 16.16 10.87
CA THR A 350 -10.81 15.61 9.71
C THR A 350 -9.90 14.61 8.99
N MET A 351 -10.46 13.49 8.55
CA MET A 351 -9.73 12.54 7.70
C MET A 351 -9.93 12.94 6.24
N ILE A 352 -8.84 13.15 5.50
CA ILE A 352 -8.87 13.43 4.06
C ILE A 352 -8.11 12.36 3.29
N PRO A 353 -8.44 12.10 2.02
CA PRO A 353 -7.62 11.27 1.14
C PRO A 353 -6.17 11.74 1.09
N GLU A 354 -5.23 10.80 1.11
CA GLU A 354 -3.80 11.10 1.06
C GLU A 354 -3.46 11.92 -0.19
N SER A 355 -4.09 11.60 -1.33
CA SER A 355 -3.99 12.32 -2.62
C SER A 355 -4.30 13.81 -2.53
N GLU A 356 -5.26 14.23 -1.70
CA GLU A 356 -5.73 15.62 -1.63
C GLU A 356 -4.84 16.52 -0.78
N ALA A 357 -3.93 15.94 -0.01
CA ALA A 357 -3.18 16.65 1.01
C ALA A 357 -1.88 17.30 0.52
N ASP A 358 -1.37 16.94 -0.66
CA ASP A 358 -0.22 17.61 -1.29
C ASP A 358 -0.65 18.81 -2.16
N ALA A 359 -1.96 19.07 -2.26
CA ALA A 359 -2.57 20.16 -3.03
C ALA A 359 -3.00 21.36 -2.14
N ARG A 360 -2.64 21.36 -0.85
CA ARG A 360 -3.02 22.39 0.12
C ARG A 360 -1.84 23.16 0.67
#